data_AF-A0A0C2I413-F1
#
_entry.id   AF-A0A0C2I413-F1
#
_cell.length_a   1.000
_cell.length_b   1.000
_cell.length_c   1.000
_cell.angle_alpha   90.00
_cell.angle_beta   90.00
_cell.angle_gamma   90.00
#
_symmetry.space_group_name_H-M   'P 1'
#
loop_
_entity.id
_entity.type
_entity.pdbx_description
1 polymer ?
#
loop_
_entity_poly.entity_id
_entity_poly.type
_entity_poly.pdbx_seq_one_letter_code
_entity_poly.pdbx_strand_id
1 'polypeptide(L)'
;MMQAHSFRLAPAGTTQLSVAAGTIAITAGSSLTLEAAIQAGIQALKALGGAVLDRATGVGIGLLLYSPSLGNSDLYPPTSLSLPAKDLIPDLPENLPEIAAAGGTVDLPYRVYGDRSKYSVIATQANGGLSPKVPVRALTLDPVANAYTFTTADTPPITLTFPIAVPGDSSTVTPVQPVEIPTYTGVTLTPIAVKAEPLPAADQWDIRDAIYTFPADSGLPPIYVVLSESLDSGIFTRRQLQRKFKAHAKIFGVTEENSNTETLTKFRDGILVHLRDKATIEKGTYHHAKGSRVFFNPNTSVVVILEEDGSFLSGWHIEPGSSQYINYMVNEVL
;
A
#
# COMPACT_ATOMS: atom_id res chain seq x y z
N MET A 1 6.01 8.65 17.15
CA MET A 1 5.20 7.42 17.19
C MET A 1 4.69 7.17 15.79
N MET A 2 4.95 6.00 15.19
CA MET A 2 4.33 5.62 13.92
C MET A 2 2.82 5.42 14.17
N GLN A 3 1.99 5.91 13.27
CA GLN A 3 0.54 5.90 13.44
C GLN A 3 -0.01 4.51 13.10
N ALA A 4 -0.83 3.94 13.98
CA ALA A 4 -1.65 2.78 13.62
C ALA A 4 -2.66 3.21 12.56
N HIS A 5 -2.81 2.42 11.50
CA HIS A 5 -3.75 2.71 10.43
C HIS A 5 -5.00 1.85 10.61
N SER A 6 -6.17 2.49 10.63
CA SER A 6 -7.46 1.81 10.65
C SER A 6 -8.18 2.04 9.32
N PHE A 7 -8.52 0.96 8.62
CA PHE A 7 -9.25 1.01 7.35
C PHE A 7 -10.71 0.62 7.58
N ARG A 8 -11.64 1.46 7.12
CA ARG A 8 -13.07 1.15 7.12
C ARG A 8 -13.48 0.64 5.74
N LEU A 9 -13.89 -0.63 5.67
CA LEU A 9 -14.18 -1.35 4.43
C LEU A 9 -15.65 -1.79 4.39
N ALA A 10 -16.26 -1.81 3.21
CA ALA A 10 -17.62 -2.29 3.07
C ALA A 10 -17.71 -3.80 3.40
N PRO A 11 -18.69 -4.22 4.22
CA PRO A 11 -18.83 -5.62 4.64
C PRO A 11 -19.42 -6.53 3.55
N ALA A 12 -19.94 -5.98 2.44
CA ALA A 12 -20.75 -6.73 1.49
C ALA A 12 -20.38 -6.43 0.03
N GLY A 13 -19.76 -7.42 -0.63
CA GLY A 13 -19.92 -7.65 -2.08
C GLY A 13 -19.32 -6.63 -3.04
N THR A 14 -18.87 -5.47 -2.60
CA THR A 14 -18.43 -4.38 -3.47
C THR A 14 -16.92 -4.31 -3.54
N THR A 15 -16.42 -4.21 -4.77
CA THR A 15 -15.02 -3.86 -4.97
C THR A 15 -14.81 -2.39 -4.59
N GLN A 16 -13.92 -2.13 -3.64
CA GLN A 16 -13.70 -0.80 -3.09
C GLN A 16 -12.21 -0.55 -2.86
N LEU A 17 -11.74 0.64 -3.24
CA LEU A 17 -10.44 1.15 -2.85
C LEU A 17 -10.59 2.13 -1.69
N SER A 18 -9.68 2.07 -0.71
CA SER A 18 -9.75 2.88 0.52
C SER A 18 -8.38 3.33 1.01
N VAL A 19 -8.38 4.40 1.81
CA VAL A 19 -7.30 4.82 2.71
C VAL A 19 -7.82 4.80 4.15
N ALA A 20 -6.93 4.97 5.14
CA ALA A 20 -7.36 5.08 6.53
C ALA A 20 -8.38 6.22 6.77
N ALA A 21 -8.33 7.28 5.97
CA ALA A 21 -9.23 8.42 6.06
C ALA A 21 -10.61 8.21 5.39
N GLY A 22 -10.82 7.12 4.64
CA GLY A 22 -12.07 6.90 3.91
C GLY A 22 -11.94 6.15 2.58
N THR A 23 -13.04 6.06 1.85
CA THR A 23 -13.12 5.42 0.53
C THR A 23 -12.47 6.29 -0.54
N ILE A 24 -11.76 5.71 -1.50
CA ILE A 24 -11.22 6.43 -2.64
C ILE A 24 -12.27 6.46 -3.74
N ALA A 25 -12.57 7.65 -4.25
CA ALA A 25 -13.48 7.82 -5.37
C ALA A 25 -12.86 7.29 -6.68
N ILE A 26 -13.69 6.63 -7.49
CA ILE A 26 -13.35 6.30 -8.87
C ILE A 26 -13.55 7.56 -9.72
N THR A 27 -12.62 7.86 -10.62
CA THR A 27 -12.68 9.04 -11.49
C THR A 27 -14.01 9.11 -12.26
N ALA A 28 -14.75 10.20 -12.08
CA ALA A 28 -16.03 10.42 -12.75
C ALA A 28 -15.86 10.41 -14.29
N GLY A 29 -16.74 9.70 -14.99
CA GLY A 29 -16.71 9.59 -16.47
C GLY A 29 -15.87 8.43 -17.01
N SER A 30 -15.27 7.60 -16.15
CA SER A 30 -14.69 6.33 -16.59
C SER A 30 -15.79 5.35 -16.99
N SER A 31 -15.75 4.85 -18.24
CA SER A 31 -16.70 3.85 -18.76
C SER A 31 -16.43 2.43 -18.25
N LEU A 32 -15.27 2.23 -17.64
CA LEU A 32 -14.79 0.95 -17.12
C LEU A 32 -14.92 0.95 -15.60
N THR A 33 -15.66 -0.02 -15.04
CA THR A 33 -15.68 -0.22 -13.59
C THR A 33 -14.40 -0.93 -13.14
N LEU A 34 -14.02 -0.76 -11.87
CA LEU A 34 -12.85 -1.45 -11.32
C LEU A 34 -13.00 -2.98 -11.35
N GLU A 35 -14.20 -3.48 -11.10
CA GLU A 35 -14.54 -4.90 -11.22
C GLU A 35 -14.36 -5.40 -12.65
N ALA A 36 -14.84 -4.65 -13.65
CA ALA A 36 -14.63 -4.99 -15.06
C ALA A 36 -13.15 -4.97 -15.44
N ALA A 37 -12.37 -4.04 -14.88
CA ALA A 37 -10.91 -3.99 -15.09
C ALA A 37 -10.20 -5.22 -14.50
N ILE A 38 -10.58 -5.66 -13.29
CA ILE A 38 -10.06 -6.87 -12.65
C ILE A 38 -10.38 -8.10 -13.51
N GLN A 39 -11.64 -8.26 -13.92
CA GLN A 39 -12.06 -9.40 -14.74
C GLN A 39 -11.38 -9.41 -16.11
N ALA A 40 -11.26 -8.25 -16.76
CA ALA A 40 -10.51 -8.11 -18.01
C ALA A 40 -9.02 -8.44 -17.81
N GLY A 41 -8.43 -8.03 -16.68
CA GLY A 41 -7.07 -8.38 -16.26
C GLY A 41 -6.84 -9.87 -16.16
N ILE A 42 -7.74 -10.58 -15.47
CA ILE A 42 -7.72 -12.03 -15.36
C ILE A 42 -7.83 -12.69 -16.74
N GLN A 43 -8.76 -12.23 -17.59
CA GLN A 43 -8.93 -12.79 -18.94
C GLN A 43 -7.71 -12.55 -19.84
N ALA A 44 -7.08 -11.38 -19.75
CA ALA A 44 -5.85 -11.11 -20.47
C ALA A 44 -4.73 -12.04 -20.01
N LEU A 45 -4.57 -12.26 -18.70
CA LEU A 45 -3.59 -13.22 -18.17
C LEU A 45 -3.90 -14.66 -18.60
N LYS A 46 -5.18 -15.07 -18.65
CA LYS A 46 -5.58 -16.38 -19.18
C LYS A 46 -5.24 -16.56 -20.66
N ALA A 47 -5.36 -15.49 -21.45
CA ALA A 47 -5.02 -15.51 -22.86
C ALA A 47 -3.50 -15.60 -23.12
N LEU A 48 -2.68 -15.24 -22.13
CA LEU A 48 -1.24 -15.49 -22.19
C LEU A 48 -1.01 -16.99 -22.00
N GLY A 49 -0.49 -17.66 -23.03
CA GLY A 49 -0.12 -19.07 -22.94
C GLY A 49 0.94 -19.32 -21.86
N GLY A 50 1.01 -20.56 -21.36
CA GLY A 50 1.84 -20.93 -20.19
C GLY A 50 3.31 -20.50 -20.25
N ALA A 51 3.93 -20.49 -21.43
CA ALA A 51 5.33 -20.08 -21.61
C ALA A 51 5.62 -18.59 -21.29
N VAL A 52 4.62 -17.71 -21.35
CA VAL A 52 4.76 -16.29 -20.94
C VAL A 52 4.61 -16.14 -19.43
N LEU A 53 3.82 -17.02 -18.81
CA LEU A 53 3.61 -17.11 -17.37
C LEU A 53 4.75 -17.85 -16.64
N ASP A 54 5.87 -18.15 -17.29
CA ASP A 54 7.11 -18.59 -16.60
C ASP A 54 7.87 -17.40 -15.97
N ARG A 55 7.41 -16.17 -16.20
CA ARG A 55 7.93 -14.94 -15.60
C ARG A 55 6.83 -14.22 -14.82
N ALA A 56 7.21 -13.50 -13.78
CA ALA A 56 6.33 -12.62 -13.04
C ALA A 56 5.61 -11.64 -13.99
N THR A 57 4.33 -11.90 -14.28
CA THR A 57 3.54 -11.15 -15.27
C THR A 57 2.26 -10.64 -14.63
N GLY A 58 2.00 -9.35 -14.83
CA GLY A 58 0.78 -8.73 -14.33
C GLY A 58 0.14 -7.82 -15.36
N VAL A 59 -1.07 -7.39 -15.04
CA VAL A 59 -1.82 -6.42 -15.82
C VAL A 59 -2.26 -5.31 -14.89
N GLY A 60 -1.89 -4.08 -15.22
CA GLY A 60 -2.41 -2.90 -14.54
C GLY A 60 -3.92 -2.79 -14.75
N ILE A 61 -4.65 -2.55 -13.66
CA ILE A 61 -6.11 -2.45 -13.64
C ILE A 61 -6.61 -1.07 -13.19
N GLY A 62 -5.76 -0.27 -12.54
CA GLY A 62 -6.10 1.11 -12.22
C GLY A 62 -4.91 1.94 -11.78
N LEU A 63 -4.93 3.23 -12.14
CA LEU A 63 -3.95 4.24 -11.77
C LEU A 63 -4.45 5.07 -10.59
N LEU A 64 -3.56 5.32 -9.64
CA LEU A 64 -3.77 6.20 -8.50
C LEU A 64 -3.29 7.61 -8.86
N LEU A 65 -4.21 8.57 -8.83
CA LEU A 65 -3.93 9.99 -9.07
C LEU A 65 -4.07 10.73 -7.75
N TYR A 66 -3.01 11.44 -7.35
CA TYR A 66 -2.94 12.14 -6.08
C TYR A 66 -3.17 13.63 -6.27
N SER A 67 -4.01 14.21 -5.41
CA SER A 67 -4.22 15.66 -5.43
C SER A 67 -3.01 16.39 -4.83
N PRO A 68 -2.43 17.39 -5.51
CA PRO A 68 -1.32 18.18 -4.99
C PRO A 68 -1.70 19.13 -3.84
N SER A 69 -3.00 19.27 -3.53
CA SER A 69 -3.53 20.25 -2.56
C SER A 69 -3.49 19.84 -1.09
N LEU A 70 -3.05 18.62 -0.77
CA LEU A 70 -2.87 18.18 0.62
C LEU A 70 -1.56 18.78 1.15
N GLY A 71 -1.66 19.94 1.80
CA GLY A 71 -0.56 20.70 2.41
C GLY A 71 0.14 20.01 3.60
N ASN A 72 0.02 18.69 3.72
CA ASN A 72 0.76 17.85 4.66
C ASN A 72 1.61 16.84 3.87
N SER A 73 2.80 16.50 4.40
CA SER A 73 3.80 15.63 3.77
C SER A 73 3.39 14.16 3.55
N ASP A 74 2.09 13.84 3.58
CA ASP A 74 1.50 12.52 3.32
C ASP A 74 0.90 12.44 1.90
N LEU A 75 1.70 12.86 0.90
CA LEU A 75 1.30 12.88 -0.52
C LEU A 75 0.85 11.52 -1.06
N TYR A 76 1.20 10.41 -0.38
CA TYR A 76 0.93 9.05 -0.82
C TYR A 76 0.52 8.14 0.35
N PRO A 77 -0.71 8.27 0.89
CA PRO A 77 -1.15 7.44 2.01
C PRO A 77 -1.21 5.96 1.62
N PRO A 78 -0.97 5.02 2.57
CA PRO A 78 -1.22 3.61 2.34
C PRO A 78 -2.67 3.38 1.90
N THR A 79 -2.86 2.57 0.86
CA THR A 79 -4.18 2.25 0.30
C THR A 79 -4.50 0.77 0.51
N SER A 80 -5.78 0.42 0.43
CA SER A 80 -6.27 -0.95 0.48
C SER A 80 -7.33 -1.17 -0.60
N LEU A 81 -7.26 -2.28 -1.32
CA LEU A 81 -8.31 -2.73 -2.23
C LEU A 81 -9.01 -3.95 -1.64
N SER A 82 -10.32 -3.87 -1.48
CA SER A 82 -11.17 -4.98 -1.06
C SER A 82 -12.08 -5.41 -2.20
N LEU A 83 -12.27 -6.72 -2.38
CA LEU A 83 -13.22 -7.29 -3.32
C LEU A 83 -13.77 -8.64 -2.83
N PRO A 84 -14.94 -9.09 -3.31
CA PRO A 84 -15.42 -10.44 -3.06
C PRO A 84 -14.35 -11.48 -3.44
N ALA A 85 -14.05 -12.42 -2.54
CA ALA A 85 -13.03 -13.44 -2.82
C ALA A 85 -13.41 -14.31 -4.05
N LYS A 86 -14.72 -14.46 -4.31
CA LYS A 86 -15.27 -15.20 -5.45
C LYS A 86 -14.87 -14.63 -6.81
N ASP A 87 -14.53 -13.33 -6.87
CA ASP A 87 -14.19 -12.66 -8.12
C ASP A 87 -12.77 -13.04 -8.60
N LEU A 88 -11.92 -13.52 -7.67
CA LEU A 88 -10.58 -14.06 -7.95
C LEU A 88 -10.61 -15.58 -8.09
N ILE A 89 -11.39 -16.27 -7.26
CA ILE A 89 -11.63 -17.72 -7.34
C ILE A 89 -13.13 -17.98 -7.30
N PRO A 90 -13.76 -18.39 -8.41
CA PRO A 90 -15.16 -18.79 -8.39
C PRO A 90 -15.45 -19.98 -7.46
N ASP A 91 -14.55 -20.98 -7.45
CA ASP A 91 -14.68 -22.21 -6.66
C ASP A 91 -13.88 -22.12 -5.34
N LEU A 92 -14.33 -21.27 -4.43
CA LEU A 92 -13.69 -21.14 -3.10
C LEU A 92 -13.87 -22.42 -2.28
N PRO A 93 -12.87 -22.83 -1.49
CA PRO A 93 -13.01 -23.97 -0.58
C PRO A 93 -14.12 -23.74 0.44
N GLU A 94 -14.98 -24.74 0.66
CA GLU A 94 -16.06 -24.63 1.66
C GLU A 94 -15.52 -24.57 3.10
N ASN A 95 -14.34 -25.14 3.34
CA ASN A 95 -13.69 -25.20 4.65
C ASN A 95 -12.84 -23.96 5.00
N LEU A 96 -13.08 -22.82 4.35
CA LEU A 96 -12.39 -21.55 4.64
C LEU A 96 -12.39 -21.17 6.13
N PRO A 97 -13.49 -21.33 6.91
CA PRO A 97 -13.47 -21.02 8.35
C PRO A 97 -12.48 -21.87 9.15
N GLU A 98 -12.33 -23.15 8.81
CA GLU A 98 -11.39 -24.07 9.46
C GLU A 98 -9.94 -23.71 9.10
N ILE A 99 -9.69 -23.37 7.83
CA ILE A 99 -8.40 -22.88 7.35
C ILE A 99 -8.04 -21.58 8.10
N ALA A 100 -9.00 -20.67 8.27
CA ALA A 100 -8.81 -19.42 8.99
C ALA A 100 -8.44 -19.66 10.46
N ALA A 101 -9.14 -20.58 11.13
CA ALA A 101 -8.87 -20.96 12.52
C ALA A 101 -7.48 -21.60 12.70
N ALA A 102 -7.01 -22.36 11.71
CA ALA A 102 -5.66 -22.93 11.67
C ALA A 102 -4.57 -21.92 11.24
N GLY A 103 -4.95 -20.70 10.84
CA GLY A 103 -4.02 -19.71 10.27
C GLY A 103 -3.45 -20.11 8.90
N GLY A 104 -4.12 -21.03 8.19
CA GLY A 104 -3.67 -21.63 6.95
C GLY A 104 -3.74 -20.71 5.72
N THR A 105 -3.53 -21.30 4.55
CA THR A 105 -3.46 -20.60 3.26
C THR A 105 -4.30 -21.31 2.20
N VAL A 106 -4.81 -20.54 1.23
CA VAL A 106 -5.47 -21.04 0.02
C VAL A 106 -4.69 -20.59 -1.20
N ASP A 107 -4.58 -21.45 -2.19
CA ASP A 107 -3.87 -21.15 -3.43
C ASP A 107 -4.76 -20.33 -4.38
N LEU A 108 -4.39 -19.07 -4.62
CA LEU A 108 -5.01 -18.20 -5.62
C LEU A 108 -4.27 -18.27 -6.96
N PRO A 109 -4.96 -18.50 -8.10
CA PRO A 109 -4.34 -18.42 -9.43
C PRO A 109 -3.96 -16.99 -9.81
N TYR A 110 -4.66 -16.00 -9.25
CA TYR A 110 -4.41 -14.58 -9.44
C TYR A 110 -4.43 -13.86 -8.10
N ARG A 111 -3.46 -12.98 -7.91
CA ARG A 111 -3.36 -12.08 -6.75
C ARG A 111 -3.32 -10.64 -7.23
N VAL A 112 -3.66 -9.71 -6.35
CA VAL A 112 -3.59 -8.28 -6.65
C VAL A 112 -2.41 -7.67 -5.93
N TYR A 113 -1.75 -6.72 -6.58
CA TYR A 113 -0.65 -5.94 -6.03
C TYR A 113 -0.91 -4.45 -6.22
N GLY A 114 -0.72 -3.66 -5.17
CA GLY A 114 -0.81 -2.21 -5.22
C GLY A 114 0.52 -1.56 -4.88
N ASP A 115 1.05 -0.74 -5.79
CA ASP A 115 2.16 0.16 -5.52
C ASP A 115 1.67 1.60 -5.36
N ARG A 116 2.60 2.55 -5.24
CA ARG A 116 2.28 3.98 -5.10
C ARG A 116 1.45 4.53 -6.25
N SER A 117 1.56 3.97 -7.45
CA SER A 117 1.01 4.51 -8.70
C SER A 117 -0.15 3.71 -9.28
N LYS A 118 -0.22 2.40 -9.03
CA LYS A 118 -1.18 1.53 -9.68
C LYS A 118 -1.51 0.28 -8.88
N TYR A 119 -2.67 -0.28 -9.20
CA TYR A 119 -3.04 -1.64 -8.86
C TYR A 119 -2.91 -2.53 -10.09
N SER A 120 -2.38 -3.73 -9.90
CA SER A 120 -2.19 -4.74 -10.95
C SER A 120 -2.67 -6.11 -10.48
N VAL A 121 -3.33 -6.86 -11.37
CA VAL A 121 -3.59 -8.29 -11.18
C VAL A 121 -2.38 -9.07 -11.68
N ILE A 122 -1.95 -10.07 -10.92
CA ILE A 122 -0.74 -10.84 -11.19
C ILE A 122 -1.08 -12.32 -11.20
N ALA A 123 -0.58 -13.04 -12.20
CA ALA A 123 -0.65 -14.50 -12.22
C ALA A 123 0.33 -15.11 -11.21
N THR A 124 -0.16 -16.03 -10.40
CA THR A 124 0.67 -16.75 -9.42
C THR A 124 1.36 -17.95 -10.04
N GLN A 125 2.47 -18.35 -9.46
CA GLN A 125 3.32 -19.45 -9.93
C GLN A 125 3.80 -20.27 -8.74
N ALA A 126 3.72 -21.59 -8.84
CA ALA A 126 4.22 -22.49 -7.80
C ALA A 126 5.76 -22.42 -7.66
N ASN A 127 6.46 -22.15 -8.77
CA ASN A 127 7.93 -22.14 -8.84
C ASN A 127 8.41 -20.86 -9.54
N GLY A 128 9.27 -20.08 -8.88
CA GLY A 128 10.02 -18.98 -9.53
C GLY A 128 9.28 -17.65 -9.77
N GLY A 129 8.09 -17.47 -9.19
CA GLY A 129 7.30 -16.24 -9.26
C GLY A 129 6.52 -15.95 -7.99
N LEU A 130 5.39 -15.23 -8.10
CA LEU A 130 4.55 -14.92 -6.95
C LEU A 130 3.85 -16.17 -6.44
N SER A 131 4.04 -16.49 -5.16
CA SER A 131 3.41 -17.66 -4.54
C SER A 131 1.88 -17.63 -4.68
N PRO A 132 1.22 -18.75 -4.99
CA PRO A 132 -0.24 -18.83 -4.97
C PRO A 132 -0.80 -18.76 -3.55
N LYS A 133 0.00 -19.06 -2.53
CA LYS A 133 -0.46 -19.19 -1.14
C LYS A 133 -0.87 -17.83 -0.58
N VAL A 134 -2.18 -17.68 -0.35
CA VAL A 134 -2.77 -16.51 0.30
C VAL A 134 -3.31 -16.90 1.67
N PRO A 135 -2.96 -16.17 2.75
CA PRO A 135 -3.44 -16.48 4.08
C PRO A 135 -4.96 -16.27 4.20
N VAL A 136 -5.61 -17.15 4.96
CA VAL A 136 -7.01 -16.99 5.35
C VAL A 136 -7.06 -16.55 6.82
N ARG A 137 -7.87 -15.54 7.13
CA ARG A 137 -7.95 -14.92 8.45
C ARG A 137 -9.41 -14.77 8.89
N ALA A 138 -9.69 -15.13 10.13
CA ALA A 138 -11.01 -14.96 10.72
C ALA A 138 -11.18 -13.55 11.26
N LEU A 139 -12.30 -12.92 10.93
CA LEU A 139 -12.71 -11.65 11.51
C LEU A 139 -13.37 -11.88 12.88
N THR A 140 -13.14 -10.96 13.80
CA THR A 140 -13.76 -10.97 15.13
C THR A 140 -14.85 -9.90 15.22
N LEU A 141 -16.02 -10.26 15.75
CA LEU A 141 -17.07 -9.30 16.05
C LEU A 141 -16.66 -8.44 17.24
N ASP A 142 -16.57 -7.13 17.03
CA ASP A 142 -16.47 -6.15 18.10
C ASP A 142 -17.89 -5.59 18.39
N PRO A 143 -18.52 -5.98 19.51
CA PRO A 143 -19.86 -5.52 19.85
C PRO A 143 -19.91 -4.04 20.24
N VAL A 144 -18.79 -3.44 20.65
CA VAL A 144 -18.72 -2.02 21.03
C VAL A 144 -18.65 -1.16 19.77
N ALA A 145 -17.83 -1.56 18.81
CA ALA A 145 -17.73 -0.88 17.51
C ALA A 145 -18.88 -1.23 16.55
N ASN A 146 -19.70 -2.22 16.89
CA ASN A 146 -20.70 -2.84 16.01
C ASN A 146 -20.12 -3.16 14.62
N ALA A 147 -18.96 -3.82 14.62
CA ALA A 147 -18.17 -4.05 13.42
C ALA A 147 -17.40 -5.37 13.50
N TYR A 148 -17.12 -5.97 12.36
CA TYR A 148 -16.12 -7.03 12.29
C TYR A 148 -14.74 -6.42 12.14
N THR A 149 -13.76 -6.95 12.86
CA THR A 149 -12.41 -6.40 12.91
C THR A 149 -11.33 -7.46 12.74
N PHE A 150 -10.18 -7.03 12.22
CA PHE A 150 -8.94 -7.80 12.24
C PHE A 150 -7.77 -6.84 12.42
N THR A 151 -6.78 -7.23 13.22
CA THR A 151 -5.54 -6.46 13.37
C THR A 151 -4.37 -7.29 12.89
N THR A 152 -3.61 -6.75 11.94
CA THR A 152 -2.44 -7.42 11.39
C THR A 152 -1.27 -7.40 12.38
N ALA A 153 -0.31 -8.31 12.19
CA ALA A 153 0.95 -8.31 12.94
C ALA A 153 2.01 -7.36 12.35
N ASP A 154 1.62 -6.50 11.40
CA ASP A 154 2.51 -5.48 10.84
C ASP A 154 3.02 -4.55 11.95
N THR A 155 4.16 -3.90 11.70
CA THR A 155 4.66 -2.84 12.57
C THR A 155 4.75 -1.55 11.75
N PRO A 156 3.88 -0.54 12.01
CA PRO A 156 2.80 -0.53 12.99
C PRO A 156 1.61 -1.45 12.60
N PRO A 157 0.82 -1.93 13.57
CA PRO A 157 -0.35 -2.76 13.29
C PRO A 157 -1.37 -2.02 12.43
N ILE A 158 -2.02 -2.75 11.52
CA ILE A 158 -3.09 -2.26 10.67
C ILE A 158 -4.39 -2.93 11.12
N THR A 159 -5.39 -2.13 11.46
CA THR A 159 -6.71 -2.62 11.85
C THR A 159 -7.69 -2.47 10.68
N LEU A 160 -8.23 -3.58 10.21
CA LEU A 160 -9.34 -3.60 9.26
C LEU A 160 -10.66 -3.59 10.04
N THR A 161 -11.60 -2.73 9.66
CA THR A 161 -12.90 -2.58 10.30
C THR A 161 -14.00 -2.63 9.25
N PHE A 162 -14.95 -3.53 9.43
CA PHE A 162 -16.11 -3.74 8.56
C PHE A 162 -17.37 -3.43 9.37
N PRO A 163 -17.89 -2.18 9.31
CA PRO A 163 -19.03 -1.75 10.11
C PRO A 163 -20.29 -2.52 9.73
N ILE A 164 -21.08 -2.91 10.73
CA ILE A 164 -22.37 -3.58 10.54
C ILE A 164 -23.44 -2.48 10.46
N ALA A 165 -24.25 -2.53 9.41
CA ALA A 165 -25.35 -1.59 9.25
C ALA A 165 -26.42 -1.84 10.33
N VAL A 166 -26.80 -0.78 11.05
CA VAL A 166 -27.81 -0.84 12.12
C VAL A 166 -29.18 -0.64 11.47
N PRO A 167 -30.14 -1.57 11.63
CA PRO A 167 -31.52 -1.33 11.25
C PRO A 167 -32.07 -0.14 12.06
N GLY A 168 -32.57 0.88 11.38
CA GLY A 168 -33.06 2.10 12.02
C GLY A 168 -34.23 1.85 12.98
N ASP A 169 -35.05 0.82 12.73
CA ASP A 169 -36.18 0.39 13.57
C ASP A 169 -36.53 -1.09 13.30
N SER A 170 -37.23 -1.77 14.23
CA SER A 170 -37.81 -3.13 14.05
C SER A 170 -38.99 -3.18 13.05
N SER A 171 -39.01 -2.30 12.06
CA SER A 171 -40.04 -2.25 11.03
C SER A 171 -39.65 -3.11 9.83
N THR A 172 -40.56 -3.97 9.37
CA THR A 172 -40.38 -4.87 8.21
C THR A 172 -40.44 -4.17 6.84
N VAL A 173 -40.30 -2.84 6.77
CA VAL A 173 -40.74 -2.05 5.59
C VAL A 173 -39.70 -1.03 5.05
N THR A 174 -38.48 -0.96 5.58
CA THR A 174 -37.44 -0.08 4.98
C THR A 174 -36.09 -0.79 4.89
N PRO A 175 -35.33 -0.62 3.78
CA PRO A 175 -34.02 -1.23 3.66
C PRO A 175 -33.09 -0.69 4.76
N VAL A 176 -32.28 -1.58 5.33
CA VAL A 176 -31.22 -1.23 6.29
C VAL A 176 -30.37 -0.10 5.70
N GLN A 177 -30.27 1.03 6.41
CA GLN A 177 -29.46 2.16 5.98
C GLN A 177 -27.97 1.79 6.14
N PRO A 178 -27.18 1.70 5.05
CA PRO A 178 -25.76 1.36 5.15
C PRO A 178 -25.00 2.41 5.98
N VAL A 179 -24.02 2.00 6.78
CA VAL A 179 -23.13 2.94 7.47
C VAL A 179 -22.34 3.73 6.42
N GLU A 180 -22.49 5.05 6.40
CA GLU A 180 -21.74 5.92 5.50
C GLU A 180 -20.24 5.87 5.83
N ILE A 181 -19.44 5.39 4.88
CA ILE A 181 -17.98 5.48 4.95
C ILE A 181 -17.57 6.80 4.29
N PRO A 182 -16.84 7.70 4.96
CA PRO A 182 -16.48 8.99 4.39
C PRO A 182 -15.67 8.82 3.10
N THR A 183 -15.89 9.69 2.11
CA THR A 183 -15.13 9.69 0.87
C THR A 183 -13.87 10.53 1.02
N TYR A 184 -12.72 9.93 0.75
CA TYR A 184 -11.43 10.61 0.68
C TYR A 184 -11.20 11.19 -0.71
N THR A 185 -11.04 12.51 -0.80
CA THR A 185 -10.87 13.26 -2.06
C THR A 185 -9.40 13.44 -2.47
N GLY A 186 -8.45 12.99 -1.64
CA GLY A 186 -7.02 13.17 -1.88
C GLY A 186 -6.41 12.23 -2.91
N VAL A 187 -7.11 11.15 -3.24
CA VAL A 187 -6.72 10.18 -4.27
C VAL A 187 -7.94 9.87 -5.12
N THR A 188 -7.75 9.71 -6.42
CA THR A 188 -8.73 9.10 -7.30
C THR A 188 -8.14 7.89 -8.01
N LEU A 189 -8.98 6.88 -8.20
CA LEU A 189 -8.62 5.71 -8.99
C LEU A 189 -9.18 5.84 -10.39
N THR A 190 -8.30 5.72 -11.39
CA THR A 190 -8.69 5.68 -12.81
C THR A 190 -8.47 4.28 -13.35
N PRO A 191 -9.52 3.51 -13.62
CA PRO A 191 -9.40 2.21 -14.28
C PRO A 191 -8.74 2.37 -15.65
N ILE A 192 -7.81 1.46 -15.99
CA ILE A 192 -7.05 1.52 -17.23
C ILE A 192 -7.32 0.34 -18.15
N ALA A 193 -7.07 0.55 -19.45
CA ALA A 193 -7.08 -0.52 -20.41
C ALA A 193 -6.01 -1.57 -20.05
N VAL A 194 -6.46 -2.81 -19.96
CA VAL A 194 -5.69 -3.98 -19.56
C VAL A 194 -4.59 -4.25 -20.57
N LYS A 195 -3.34 -4.08 -20.14
CA LYS A 195 -2.15 -4.45 -20.91
C LYS A 195 -1.22 -5.29 -20.04
N ALA A 196 -0.80 -6.44 -20.56
CA ALA A 196 0.18 -7.29 -19.89
C ALA A 196 1.55 -6.62 -19.89
N GLU A 197 2.19 -6.61 -18.72
CA GLU A 197 3.51 -6.05 -18.51
C GLU A 197 4.37 -7.05 -17.72
N PRO A 198 5.65 -7.22 -18.09
CA PRO A 198 6.58 -7.95 -17.26
C PRO A 198 6.81 -7.18 -15.96
N LEU A 199 6.70 -7.85 -14.83
CA LEU A 199 6.93 -7.26 -13.53
C LEU A 199 8.38 -7.48 -13.08
N PRO A 200 8.91 -6.63 -12.18
CA PRO A 200 10.23 -6.87 -11.56
C PRO A 200 10.26 -8.22 -10.84
N ALA A 201 11.47 -8.73 -10.56
CA ALA A 201 11.63 -10.06 -9.95
C ALA A 201 10.85 -10.18 -8.61
N ALA A 202 10.23 -11.35 -8.40
CA ALA A 202 9.22 -11.59 -7.34
C ALA A 202 9.78 -11.53 -5.90
N ASP A 203 11.10 -11.65 -5.74
CA ASP A 203 11.85 -11.49 -4.49
C ASP A 203 11.81 -10.05 -3.92
N GLN A 204 11.20 -9.12 -4.65
CA GLN A 204 11.08 -7.71 -4.26
C GLN A 204 9.68 -7.30 -3.80
N TRP A 205 8.69 -8.19 -3.81
CA TRP A 205 7.29 -7.78 -3.56
C TRP A 205 6.86 -8.05 -2.12
N ASP A 206 6.52 -6.99 -1.39
CA ASP A 206 5.81 -7.10 -0.12
C ASP A 206 4.29 -7.14 -0.36
N ILE A 207 3.79 -8.29 -0.83
CA ILE A 207 2.34 -8.48 -1.01
C ILE A 207 1.69 -8.80 0.33
N ARG A 208 0.85 -7.87 0.78
CA ARG A 208 0.10 -7.97 2.02
C ARG A 208 -1.38 -8.13 1.71
N ASP A 209 -1.75 -9.33 1.32
CA ASP A 209 -3.11 -9.74 1.01
C ASP A 209 -3.58 -10.90 1.92
N ALA A 210 -4.89 -11.01 2.11
CA ALA A 210 -5.50 -12.12 2.79
C ALA A 210 -6.97 -12.27 2.38
N ILE A 211 -7.48 -13.49 2.52
CA ILE A 211 -8.92 -13.76 2.50
C ILE A 211 -9.44 -13.65 3.93
N TYR A 212 -10.40 -12.77 4.15
CA TYR A 212 -11.07 -12.55 5.42
C TYR A 212 -12.42 -13.26 5.44
N THR A 213 -12.59 -14.15 6.41
CA THR A 213 -13.83 -14.89 6.64
C THR A 213 -14.59 -14.27 7.81
N PHE A 214 -15.86 -13.96 7.59
CA PHE A 214 -16.75 -13.55 8.68
C PHE A 214 -17.13 -14.75 9.56
N PRO A 215 -17.56 -14.52 10.81
CA PRO A 215 -18.15 -15.56 11.64
C PRO A 215 -19.29 -16.28 10.91
N ALA A 216 -19.42 -17.59 11.09
CA ALA A 216 -20.39 -18.42 10.36
C ALA A 216 -21.84 -17.91 10.50
N ASP A 217 -22.19 -17.38 11.66
CA ASP A 217 -23.52 -16.85 11.98
C ASP A 217 -23.87 -15.55 11.24
N SER A 218 -22.88 -14.89 10.60
CA SER A 218 -23.08 -13.62 9.91
C SER A 218 -23.78 -13.76 8.54
N GLY A 219 -23.68 -14.93 7.90
CA GLY A 219 -24.13 -15.16 6.53
C GLY A 219 -23.40 -14.34 5.45
N LEU A 220 -22.31 -13.63 5.79
CA LEU A 220 -21.57 -12.79 4.86
C LEU A 220 -20.51 -13.60 4.08
N PRO A 221 -20.37 -13.37 2.76
CA PRO A 221 -19.36 -14.06 1.97
C PRO A 221 -17.93 -13.58 2.32
N PRO A 222 -16.90 -14.42 2.11
CA PRO A 222 -15.52 -14.03 2.34
C PRO A 222 -15.05 -12.91 1.41
N ILE A 223 -14.18 -12.04 1.91
CA ILE A 223 -13.64 -10.88 1.19
C ILE A 223 -12.13 -11.05 1.04
N TYR A 224 -11.61 -10.79 -0.14
CA TYR A 224 -10.18 -10.63 -0.37
C TYR A 224 -9.80 -9.15 -0.16
N VAL A 225 -8.80 -8.89 0.67
CA VAL A 225 -8.26 -7.54 0.88
C VAL A 225 -6.77 -7.57 0.62
N VAL A 226 -6.28 -6.60 -0.14
CA VAL A 226 -4.86 -6.32 -0.34
C VAL A 226 -4.53 -4.91 0.13
N LEU A 227 -3.40 -4.78 0.82
CA LEU A 227 -2.80 -3.50 1.19
C LEU A 227 -1.71 -3.12 0.17
N SER A 228 -1.55 -1.83 -0.09
CA SER A 228 -0.44 -1.34 -0.91
C SER A 228 0.92 -1.66 -0.27
N GLU A 229 1.97 -1.72 -1.08
CA GLU A 229 3.33 -2.00 -0.59
C GLU A 229 3.74 -1.00 0.50
N SER A 230 4.25 -1.53 1.62
CA SER A 230 4.57 -0.76 2.83
C SER A 230 5.67 0.28 2.63
N LEU A 231 6.63 -0.01 1.74
CA LEU A 231 7.78 0.82 1.43
C LEU A 231 7.52 1.81 0.27
N ASP A 232 6.38 1.69 -0.40
CA ASP A 232 5.88 2.58 -1.46
C ASP A 232 4.80 3.51 -0.90
N SER A 233 5.12 4.21 0.18
CA SER A 233 4.20 5.11 0.89
C SER A 233 4.87 6.41 1.32
N GLY A 234 4.05 7.46 1.44
CA GLY A 234 4.51 8.83 1.70
C GLY A 234 5.58 9.24 0.69
N ILE A 235 6.63 9.88 1.19
CA ILE A 235 7.76 10.33 0.35
C ILE A 235 8.61 9.18 -0.21
N PHE A 236 8.36 7.90 0.11
CA PHE A 236 9.27 6.80 -0.21
C PHE A 236 8.78 5.91 -1.34
N THR A 237 9.75 5.26 -1.99
CA THR A 237 9.54 4.02 -2.75
C THR A 237 10.60 3.01 -2.34
N ARG A 238 10.25 1.72 -2.31
CA ARG A 238 11.15 0.60 -2.08
C ARG A 238 12.35 0.67 -3.00
N ARG A 239 12.11 0.91 -4.29
CA ARG A 239 13.16 1.03 -5.31
C ARG A 239 14.17 2.12 -4.95
N GLN A 240 13.69 3.27 -4.49
CA GLN A 240 14.57 4.36 -4.07
C GLN A 240 15.36 4.01 -2.82
N LEU A 241 14.68 3.47 -1.80
CA LEU A 241 15.31 3.05 -0.55
C LEU A 241 16.41 2.02 -0.84
N GLN A 242 16.13 1.02 -1.66
CA GLN A 242 17.10 0.00 -2.06
C GLN A 242 18.30 0.60 -2.80
N ARG A 243 18.05 1.53 -3.74
CA ARG A 243 19.10 2.22 -4.49
C ARG A 243 20.03 3.04 -3.57
N LYS A 244 19.48 3.61 -2.49
CA LYS A 244 20.22 4.47 -1.56
C LYS A 244 20.73 3.74 -0.33
N PHE A 245 20.32 2.48 -0.12
CA PHE A 245 20.59 1.71 1.09
C PHE A 245 22.10 1.58 1.36
N LYS A 246 22.84 0.97 0.43
CA LYS A 246 24.27 0.66 0.65
C LYS A 246 25.12 1.92 0.92
N ALA A 247 24.78 3.03 0.27
CA ALA A 247 25.54 4.26 0.38
C ALA A 247 25.22 5.07 1.65
N HIS A 248 23.98 5.01 2.14
CA HIS A 248 23.48 5.99 3.09
C HIS A 248 22.79 5.41 4.32
N ALA A 249 22.38 4.14 4.35
CA ALA A 249 21.59 3.62 5.47
C ALA A 249 22.33 3.69 6.83
N LYS A 250 23.66 3.57 6.84
CA LYS A 250 24.49 3.63 8.05
C LYS A 250 24.36 4.96 8.81
N ILE A 251 24.26 6.09 8.09
CA ILE A 251 24.11 7.40 8.75
C ILE A 251 22.72 7.60 9.37
N PHE A 252 21.75 6.78 9.01
CA PHE A 252 20.40 6.76 9.59
C PHE A 252 20.21 5.61 10.59
N GLY A 253 21.31 5.05 11.11
CA GLY A 253 21.28 4.06 12.19
C GLY A 253 21.09 2.60 11.75
N VAL A 254 21.19 2.29 10.45
CA VAL A 254 21.14 0.89 9.97
C VAL A 254 22.54 0.31 9.91
N THR A 255 22.80 -0.75 10.66
CA THR A 255 24.13 -1.37 10.76
C THR A 255 24.35 -2.48 9.74
N GLU A 256 23.26 -3.05 9.26
CA GLU A 256 23.21 -4.19 8.37
C GLU A 256 23.60 -3.80 6.93
N GLU A 257 24.39 -4.64 6.27
CA GLU A 257 24.89 -4.36 4.91
C GLU A 257 23.95 -4.84 3.81
N ASN A 258 23.08 -5.80 4.14
CA ASN A 258 22.15 -6.40 3.20
C ASN A 258 20.80 -5.66 3.23
N SER A 259 20.32 -5.30 2.04
CA SER A 259 18.98 -4.75 1.87
C SER A 259 17.93 -5.87 1.82
N ASN A 260 16.98 -5.85 2.74
CA ASN A 260 15.77 -6.65 2.72
C ASN A 260 14.59 -5.79 3.24
N THR A 261 13.37 -6.33 3.30
CA THR A 261 12.21 -5.55 3.75
C THR A 261 12.41 -4.93 5.14
N GLU A 262 13.00 -5.67 6.09
CA GLU A 262 13.25 -5.19 7.45
C GLU A 262 14.28 -4.05 7.47
N THR A 263 15.43 -4.23 6.82
CA THR A 263 16.49 -3.21 6.85
C THR A 263 16.12 -1.97 6.05
N LEU A 264 15.35 -2.11 4.96
CA LEU A 264 14.77 -0.99 4.23
C LEU A 264 13.73 -0.23 5.07
N THR A 265 12.96 -0.94 5.89
CA THR A 265 12.03 -0.34 6.87
C THR A 265 12.80 0.48 7.90
N LYS A 266 13.87 -0.07 8.48
CA LYS A 266 14.76 0.69 9.41
C LYS A 266 15.35 1.93 8.74
N PHE A 267 15.79 1.81 7.49
CA PHE A 267 16.34 2.94 6.74
C PHE A 267 15.31 4.04 6.51
N ARG A 268 14.10 3.68 6.07
CA ARG A 268 12.95 4.59 5.92
C ARG A 268 12.65 5.30 7.24
N ASP A 269 12.59 4.55 8.34
CA ASP A 269 12.23 5.09 9.66
C ASP A 269 13.32 6.03 10.19
N GLY A 270 14.60 5.72 9.96
CA GLY A 270 15.71 6.62 10.29
C GLY A 270 15.65 7.95 9.52
N ILE A 271 15.27 7.93 8.23
CA ILE A 271 15.04 9.16 7.46
C ILE A 271 13.86 9.96 8.04
N LEU A 272 12.77 9.29 8.41
CA LEU A 272 11.61 9.94 9.05
C LEU A 272 11.96 10.55 10.42
N VAL A 273 12.83 9.90 11.19
CA VAL A 273 13.34 10.45 12.45
C VAL A 273 14.12 11.73 12.19
N HIS A 274 15.02 11.74 11.18
CA HIS A 274 15.73 12.94 10.76
C HIS A 274 14.77 14.07 10.37
N LEU A 275 13.81 13.80 9.49
CA LEU A 275 12.86 14.82 9.01
C LEU A 275 11.93 15.37 10.10
N ARG A 276 11.65 14.59 11.15
CA ARG A 276 10.78 14.99 12.27
C ARG A 276 11.53 15.59 13.45
N ASP A 277 12.86 15.56 13.44
CA ASP A 277 13.66 16.21 14.46
C ASP A 277 13.41 17.74 14.41
N LYS A 278 13.17 18.33 15.58
CA LYS A 278 12.93 19.77 15.73
C LYS A 278 14.12 20.62 15.30
N ALA A 279 15.33 20.06 15.34
CA ALA A 279 16.53 20.74 14.87
C ALA A 279 16.68 20.70 13.35
N THR A 280 15.98 19.79 12.65
CA THR A 280 16.02 19.71 11.20
C THR A 280 15.26 20.88 10.59
N ILE A 281 15.95 21.61 9.72
CA ILE A 281 15.40 22.77 9.00
C ILE A 281 15.43 22.51 7.50
N GLU A 282 14.40 22.99 6.80
CA GLU A 282 14.46 23.11 5.35
C GLU A 282 15.38 24.28 5.00
N LYS A 283 16.45 23.98 4.25
CA LYS A 283 17.46 24.97 3.86
C LYS A 283 18.04 24.59 2.50
N GLY A 284 17.78 25.40 1.48
CA GLY A 284 18.44 25.26 0.19
C GLY A 284 17.92 24.15 -0.73
N THR A 285 18.64 23.97 -1.82
CA THR A 285 18.28 23.08 -2.94
C THR A 285 19.46 22.22 -3.36
N TYR A 286 19.20 21.12 -4.08
CA TYR A 286 20.23 20.27 -4.64
C TYR A 286 20.42 20.56 -6.13
N HIS A 287 21.64 20.91 -6.55
CA HIS A 287 21.90 21.40 -7.91
C HIS A 287 21.55 20.40 -9.02
N HIS A 288 21.61 19.09 -8.74
CA HIS A 288 21.25 18.05 -9.69
C HIS A 288 19.74 17.73 -9.74
N ALA A 289 18.92 18.35 -8.88
CA ALA A 289 17.48 18.16 -8.86
C ALA A 289 16.78 19.51 -8.75
N LYS A 290 16.36 20.06 -9.90
CA LYS A 290 15.63 21.33 -9.94
C LYS A 290 14.34 21.22 -9.11
N GLY A 291 14.03 22.26 -8.34
CA GLY A 291 12.86 22.28 -7.46
C GLY A 291 12.99 21.41 -6.21
N SER A 292 14.15 20.78 -5.98
CA SER A 292 14.39 19.98 -4.78
C SER A 292 14.46 20.82 -3.52
N ARG A 293 14.13 20.18 -2.40
CA ARG A 293 14.16 20.75 -1.06
C ARG A 293 15.14 19.97 -0.20
N VAL A 294 16.06 20.67 0.46
CA VAL A 294 17.07 20.04 1.33
C VAL A 294 16.72 20.27 2.79
N PHE A 295 16.71 19.20 3.57
CA PHE A 295 16.40 19.18 5.00
C PHE A 295 17.68 18.87 5.78
N PHE A 296 18.25 19.88 6.42
CA PHE A 296 19.52 19.83 7.12
C PHE A 296 19.33 19.82 8.63
N ASN A 297 20.04 18.94 9.33
CA ASN A 297 20.09 18.93 10.79
C ASN A 297 21.48 19.41 11.26
N PRO A 298 21.58 20.55 11.96
CA PRO A 298 22.86 21.11 12.38
C PRO A 298 23.55 20.29 13.48
N ASN A 299 22.79 19.47 14.24
CA ASN A 299 23.37 18.65 15.31
C ASN A 299 24.09 17.41 14.75
N THR A 300 23.54 16.82 13.68
CA THR A 300 24.10 15.61 13.06
C THR A 300 24.90 15.90 11.80
N SER A 301 24.81 17.12 11.27
CA SER A 301 25.34 17.51 9.95
C SER A 301 24.86 16.61 8.81
N VAL A 302 23.67 16.03 8.94
CA VAL A 302 23.04 15.20 7.91
C VAL A 302 22.09 16.06 7.07
N VAL A 303 22.02 15.76 5.78
CA VAL A 303 21.03 16.28 4.84
C VAL A 303 20.15 15.16 4.32
N VAL A 304 18.87 15.49 4.11
CA VAL A 304 17.91 14.68 3.35
C VAL A 304 17.36 15.57 2.23
N ILE A 305 17.29 15.02 1.02
CA ILE A 305 16.88 15.73 -0.18
C ILE A 305 15.57 15.13 -0.67
N LEU A 306 14.57 15.98 -0.87
CA LEU A 306 13.32 15.63 -1.53
C LEU A 306 13.28 16.26 -2.93
N GLU A 307 12.72 15.55 -3.90
CA GLU A 307 12.41 16.05 -5.22
C GLU A 307 11.26 17.08 -5.16
N GLU A 308 10.99 17.76 -6.27
CA GLU A 308 9.93 18.77 -6.37
C GLU A 308 8.54 18.17 -6.06
N ASP A 309 8.31 16.91 -6.42
CA ASP A 309 7.07 16.17 -6.13
C ASP A 309 6.97 15.67 -4.68
N GLY A 310 7.98 15.98 -3.84
CA GLY A 310 8.08 15.54 -2.45
C GLY A 310 8.68 14.15 -2.26
N SER A 311 9.00 13.41 -3.33
CA SER A 311 9.63 12.09 -3.24
C SER A 311 11.05 12.18 -2.66
N PHE A 312 11.43 11.22 -1.82
CA PHE A 312 12.78 11.10 -1.28
C PHE A 312 13.77 10.86 -2.41
N LEU A 313 14.79 11.71 -2.50
CA LEU A 313 15.87 11.56 -3.47
C LEU A 313 17.07 10.84 -2.85
N SER A 314 17.65 11.39 -1.78
CA SER A 314 18.88 10.89 -1.16
C SER A 314 19.11 11.57 0.20
N GLY A 315 20.11 11.12 0.94
CA GLY A 315 20.62 11.85 2.09
C GLY A 315 22.03 11.40 2.46
N TRP A 316 22.84 12.27 3.04
CA TRP A 316 24.21 11.96 3.46
C TRP A 316 24.67 12.91 4.57
N HIS A 317 25.78 12.56 5.21
CA HIS A 317 26.47 13.42 6.15
C HIS A 317 27.38 14.39 5.38
N ILE A 318 27.29 15.68 5.68
CA ILE A 318 28.20 16.70 5.15
C ILE A 318 29.20 17.03 6.24
N GLU A 319 30.48 16.79 5.98
CA GLU A 319 31.54 17.04 6.96
C GLU A 319 31.67 18.54 7.28
N PRO A 320 31.50 18.97 8.55
CA PRO A 320 31.66 20.36 8.94
C PRO A 320 33.04 20.90 8.57
N GLY A 321 33.08 22.07 7.92
CA GLY A 321 34.32 22.70 7.46
C GLY A 321 34.85 22.19 6.12
N SER A 322 34.25 21.15 5.52
CA SER A 322 34.54 20.77 4.14
C SER A 322 34.12 21.87 3.15
N SER A 323 34.71 21.88 1.95
CA SER A 323 34.31 22.79 0.88
C SER A 323 32.82 22.66 0.53
N GLN A 324 32.27 21.44 0.58
CA GLN A 324 30.84 21.21 0.37
C GLN A 324 30.00 21.86 1.48
N TYR A 325 30.38 21.69 2.74
CA TYR A 325 29.69 22.32 3.88
C TYR A 325 29.71 23.84 3.77
N ILE A 326 30.89 24.41 3.52
CA ILE A 326 31.06 25.87 3.40
C ILE A 326 30.20 26.39 2.25
N ASN A 327 30.27 25.74 1.08
CA ASN A 327 29.46 26.13 -0.08
C ASN A 327 27.96 26.05 0.22
N TYR A 328 27.49 24.96 0.81
CA TYR A 328 26.09 24.77 1.16
C TYR A 328 25.61 25.79 2.20
N MET A 329 26.43 26.12 3.20
CA MET A 329 26.05 27.08 4.23
C MET A 329 25.97 28.52 3.72
N VAL A 330 26.77 28.88 2.71
CA VAL A 330 26.82 30.21 2.11
C VAL A 330 25.81 30.38 0.97
N ASN A 331 25.76 29.40 0.06
CA ASN A 331 24.99 29.51 -1.18
C ASN A 331 23.64 28.78 -1.12
N GLU A 332 23.39 28.00 -0.06
CA GLU A 332 22.19 27.16 0.07
C GLU A 332 21.99 26.21 -1.12
N VAL A 333 23.09 25.83 -1.75
CA VAL A 333 23.13 24.88 -2.85
C VAL A 333 24.04 23.73 -2.46
N LEU A 334 23.42 22.55 -2.39
CA LEU A 334 24.08 21.28 -2.17
C LEU A 334 24.42 20.61 -3.50
#